data_AF-A0A0Q5LCN5-F1
#
_entry.id   AF-A0A0Q5LCN5-F1
#
_cell.length_a   1.000
_cell.length_b   1.000
_cell.length_c   1.000
_cell.angle_alpha   90.00
_cell.angle_beta   90.00
_cell.angle_gamma   90.00
#
_symmetry.space_group_name_H-M   'P 1'
#
loop_
_entity.id
_entity.type
_entity.pdbx_description
1 polymer ?
#
loop_
_entity_poly.entity_id
_entity_poly.type
_entity_poly.pdbx_seq_one_letter_code
_entity_poly.pdbx_strand_id
1 'polypeptide(L)'
;MPRPDLEAARALALTVLGRGAHSTLDKLEAAGLVIVKQTDLPRVDGRIEDLENVRATIPANWSEPWPVTVVTAEGERLTLYALHARHEYIGEALHLHAVMGMRLDLTVNRAEELVLDASAVQQ
;
A
#
# COMPACT_ATOMS: atom_id res chain seq x y z
N MET A 1 9.65 23.06 7.27
CA MET A 1 9.97 21.94 6.36
C MET A 1 10.43 22.52 5.04
N PRO A 2 11.49 22.00 4.40
CA PRO A 2 11.85 22.41 3.06
C PRO A 2 10.70 22.08 2.10
N ARG A 3 10.43 22.97 1.14
CA ARG A 3 9.43 22.70 0.09
C ARG A 3 9.97 21.58 -0.81
N PRO A 4 9.15 20.60 -1.24
CA PRO A 4 9.59 19.58 -2.17
C PRO A 4 10.12 20.18 -3.47
N ASP A 5 11.28 19.71 -3.93
CA ASP A 5 11.87 20.14 -5.19
C ASP A 5 11.32 19.29 -6.33
N LEU A 6 10.18 19.76 -6.88
CA LEU A 6 9.44 19.06 -7.94
C LEU A 6 10.26 18.97 -9.23
N GLU A 7 11.09 19.98 -9.51
CA GLU A 7 11.90 20.02 -10.73
C GLU A 7 13.01 18.97 -10.65
N ALA A 8 13.70 18.88 -9.51
CA ALA A 8 14.71 17.86 -9.29
C ALA A 8 14.12 16.44 -9.25
N ALA A 9 12.91 16.26 -8.72
CA ALA A 9 12.20 14.99 -8.75
C ALA A 9 11.84 14.57 -10.18
N ARG A 10 11.34 15.51 -10.99
CA ARG A 10 11.01 15.30 -12.41
C ARG A 10 12.24 14.93 -13.23
N ALA A 11 13.35 15.64 -13.03
CA ALA A 11 14.62 15.35 -13.71
C ALA A 11 15.11 13.93 -13.40
N LEU A 12 15.07 13.51 -12.13
CA LEU A 12 15.41 12.13 -11.74
C LEU A 12 14.45 11.11 -12.39
N ALA A 13 13.14 11.35 -12.34
CA ALA A 13 12.17 10.46 -12.96
C ALA A 13 12.42 10.28 -14.47
N LEU A 14 12.76 11.36 -15.19
CA LEU A 14 13.13 11.28 -16.61
C LEU A 14 14.37 10.39 -16.85
N THR A 15 15.39 10.49 -15.98
CA THR A 15 16.60 9.66 -16.10
C THR A 15 16.33 8.18 -15.83
N VAL A 16 15.47 7.86 -14.85
CA VAL A 16 15.16 6.48 -14.44
C VAL A 16 14.21 5.79 -15.41
N LEU A 17 13.16 6.48 -15.85
CA LEU A 17 12.12 5.91 -16.72
C LEU A 17 12.60 5.71 -18.17
N GLY A 18 13.67 6.38 -18.60
CA GLY A 18 14.29 6.17 -19.91
C GLY A 18 13.42 6.60 -21.11
N ARG A 19 13.43 5.81 -22.19
CA ARG A 19 12.68 6.16 -23.41
C ARG A 19 11.17 6.12 -23.17
N GLY A 20 10.50 7.24 -23.43
CA GLY A 20 9.05 7.41 -23.20
C GLY A 20 8.71 8.11 -21.88
N ALA A 21 9.71 8.42 -21.04
CA ALA A 21 9.49 9.07 -19.75
C ALA A 21 8.63 10.33 -19.84
N HIS A 22 8.90 11.23 -20.80
CA HIS A 22 8.11 12.44 -21.00
C HIS A 22 6.62 12.15 -21.17
N SER A 23 6.26 11.18 -22.01
CA SER A 23 4.86 10.80 -22.22
C SER A 23 4.20 10.25 -20.95
N THR A 24 4.93 9.48 -20.15
CA THR A 24 4.45 8.98 -18.86
C THR A 24 4.25 10.12 -17.87
N LEU A 25 5.21 11.04 -17.78
CA LEU A 25 5.14 12.18 -16.86
C LEU A 25 4.00 13.13 -17.23
N ASP A 26 3.81 13.41 -18.51
CA ASP A 26 2.72 14.27 -18.98
C ASP A 26 1.34 13.65 -18.68
N LYS A 27 1.21 12.32 -18.75
CA LYS A 27 -0.02 11.61 -18.35
C LYS A 27 -0.29 11.71 -16.85
N LEU A 28 0.76 11.59 -16.02
CA LEU A 28 0.64 11.75 -14.57
C LEU A 28 0.21 13.18 -14.22
N GLU A 29 0.83 14.17 -14.84
CA GLU A 29 0.49 15.59 -14.64
C GLU A 29 -0.94 15.90 -15.11
N ALA A 30 -1.37 15.37 -16.25
CA ALA A 30 -2.75 15.50 -16.72
C ALA A 30 -3.77 14.84 -15.79
N ALA A 31 -3.37 13.81 -15.04
CA ALA A 31 -4.19 13.18 -14.00
C ALA A 31 -4.14 13.93 -12.65
N GLY A 32 -3.44 15.07 -12.58
CA GLY A 32 -3.26 15.84 -11.35
C GLY A 32 -2.24 15.24 -10.37
N LEU A 33 -1.42 14.29 -10.82
CA LEU A 33 -0.40 13.63 -10.01
C LEU A 33 0.94 14.37 -10.14
N VAL A 34 1.66 14.46 -9.03
CA VAL A 34 2.96 15.13 -8.94
C VAL A 34 4.01 14.16 -8.46
N ILE A 35 5.20 14.19 -9.08
CA ILE A 35 6.34 13.40 -8.63
C ILE A 35 7.14 14.19 -7.60
N VAL A 36 7.41 13.56 -6.47
CA VAL A 36 8.23 14.08 -5.38
C VAL A 36 9.32 13.08 -5.06
N LYS A 37 10.48 13.54 -4.59
CA LYS A 37 11.47 12.63 -4.00
C LYS A 37 10.93 12.17 -2.65
N GLN A 38 11.06 10.89 -2.36
CA GLN A 38 10.67 10.33 -1.07
C GLN A 38 11.39 11.03 0.11
N THR A 39 12.62 11.51 -0.10
CA THR A 39 13.39 12.28 0.90
C THR A 39 12.81 13.65 1.22
N ASP A 40 12.02 14.21 0.30
CA ASP A 40 11.43 15.54 0.43
C ASP A 40 10.04 15.49 1.07
N LEU A 41 9.45 14.29 1.12
CA LEU A 41 8.26 14.05 1.92
C LEU A 41 8.64 14.10 3.41
N PRO A 42 7.73 14.57 4.29
CA PRO A 42 7.87 14.28 5.70
C PRO A 42 8.17 12.79 5.84
N ARG A 43 9.20 12.44 6.61
CA ARG A 43 9.26 11.10 7.17
C ARG A 43 8.00 10.97 7.98
N VAL A 44 6.99 10.33 7.41
CA VAL A 44 5.91 9.85 8.22
C VAL A 44 6.59 8.73 8.99
N ASP A 45 6.81 8.96 10.29
CA ASP A 45 7.13 7.88 11.22
C ASP A 45 5.88 6.99 11.25
N GLY A 46 5.69 6.28 10.16
CA GLY A 46 4.60 5.36 9.96
C GLY A 46 4.84 4.29 10.98
N ARG A 47 4.02 4.33 12.04
CA ARG A 47 4.03 3.32 13.06
C ARG A 47 3.63 2.03 12.36
N ILE A 48 4.64 1.27 11.96
CA ILE A 48 4.49 -0.11 11.59
C ILE A 48 3.98 -0.79 12.84
N GLU A 49 2.85 -1.47 12.71
CA GLU A 49 2.26 -2.20 13.81
C GLU A 49 1.67 -3.50 13.31
N ASP A 50 1.65 -4.47 14.22
CA ASP A 50 1.03 -5.76 13.99
C ASP A 50 -0.40 -5.71 14.54
N LEU A 51 -1.35 -6.04 13.68
CA LEU A 51 -2.75 -6.21 14.01
C LEU A 51 -3.04 -7.71 14.07
N GLU A 52 -3.28 -8.22 15.27
CA GLU A 52 -3.58 -9.64 15.49
C GLU A 52 -5.08 -9.91 15.44
N ASN A 53 -5.43 -11.12 15.02
CA ASN A 53 -6.81 -11.62 15.04
C ASN A 53 -7.82 -10.68 14.35
N VAL A 54 -7.43 -10.15 13.20
CA VAL A 54 -8.27 -9.25 12.43
C VAL A 54 -9.23 -10.02 11.53
N ARG A 55 -10.30 -9.34 11.10
CA ARG A 55 -11.12 -9.78 9.98
C ARG A 55 -10.79 -8.91 8.79
N ALA A 56 -10.58 -9.51 7.63
CA ALA A 56 -10.31 -8.75 6.44
C ALA A 56 -11.08 -9.27 5.23
N THR A 57 -11.41 -8.35 4.32
CA THR A 57 -12.17 -8.63 3.11
C THR A 57 -11.55 -7.91 1.92
N ILE A 58 -11.58 -8.56 0.77
CA ILE A 58 -11.14 -8.02 -0.53
C ILE A 58 -12.31 -8.02 -1.51
N PRO A 59 -12.35 -7.08 -2.47
CA PRO A 59 -13.36 -7.08 -3.53
C PRO A 59 -13.20 -8.29 -4.45
N ALA A 60 -14.29 -8.69 -5.11
CA ALA A 60 -14.31 -9.84 -6.03
C ALA A 60 -13.30 -9.71 -7.19
N ASN A 61 -13.14 -8.50 -7.72
CA ASN A 61 -12.16 -8.19 -8.76
C ASN A 61 -10.93 -7.52 -8.13
N TRP A 62 -10.24 -8.27 -7.25
CA TRP A 62 -9.08 -7.74 -6.55
C TRP A 62 -7.95 -7.45 -7.52
N SER A 63 -7.69 -6.17 -7.72
CA SER A 63 -6.75 -5.63 -8.71
C SER A 63 -6.13 -4.36 -8.15
N GLU A 64 -5.02 -3.92 -8.74
CA GLU A 64 -4.32 -2.69 -8.36
C GLU A 64 -5.32 -1.53 -8.18
N PRO A 65 -5.30 -0.80 -7.05
CA PRO A 65 -4.26 -0.74 -6.01
C PRO A 65 -4.32 -1.81 -4.90
N TRP A 66 -4.98 -2.95 -5.13
CA TRP A 66 -5.16 -4.06 -4.19
C TRP A 66 -5.78 -3.63 -2.86
N PRO A 67 -7.00 -3.06 -2.88
CA PRO A 67 -7.66 -2.61 -1.66
C PRO A 67 -7.99 -3.78 -0.73
N VAL A 68 -7.82 -3.55 0.58
CA VAL A 68 -8.13 -4.48 1.67
C VAL A 68 -8.93 -3.73 2.73
N THR A 69 -10.12 -4.22 3.05
CA THR A 69 -10.89 -3.71 4.20
C THR A 69 -10.58 -4.58 5.41
N VAL A 70 -10.05 -3.97 6.47
CA VAL A 70 -9.68 -4.65 7.73
C VAL A 70 -10.60 -4.18 8.85
N VAL A 71 -11.01 -5.10 9.72
CA VAL A 71 -11.70 -4.84 10.97
C VAL A 71 -10.84 -5.41 12.10
N THR A 72 -10.35 -4.57 12.98
CA THR A 72 -9.48 -4.97 14.10
C THR A 72 -10.26 -5.73 15.18
N ALA A 73 -9.56 -6.35 16.12
CA ALA A 73 -10.18 -7.03 17.26
C ALA A 73 -11.03 -6.06 18.12
N GLU A 74 -10.63 -4.79 18.19
CA GLU A 74 -11.33 -3.70 18.87
C GLU A 74 -12.53 -3.16 18.08
N GLY A 75 -12.76 -3.66 16.87
CA GLY A 75 -13.87 -3.25 16.00
C GLY A 75 -13.61 -2.02 15.15
N GLU A 76 -12.37 -1.52 15.12
CA GLU A 76 -11.99 -0.42 14.23
C GLU A 76 -11.97 -0.90 12.77
N ARG A 77 -12.53 -0.11 11.85
CA ARG A 77 -12.54 -0.42 10.42
C ARG A 77 -11.54 0.43 9.67
N LEU A 78 -10.60 -0.22 8.99
CA LEU A 78 -9.56 0.40 8.18
C LEU A 78 -9.76 0.05 6.71
N THR A 79 -9.47 1.01 5.84
CA THR A 79 -9.33 0.79 4.40
C THR A 79 -7.86 0.94 4.08
N LEU A 80 -7.21 -0.16 3.72
CA LEU A 80 -5.78 -0.24 3.45
C LEU A 80 -5.55 -0.78 2.03
N TYR A 81 -4.31 -0.77 1.58
CA TYR A 81 -3.88 -1.28 0.28
C TYR A 81 -2.75 -2.27 0.46
N ALA A 82 -2.78 -3.40 -0.24
CA ALA A 82 -1.70 -4.37 -0.17
C ALA A 82 -0.45 -3.81 -0.87
N LEU A 83 0.71 -3.97 -0.23
CA LEU A 83 1.98 -3.61 -0.82
C LEU A 83 2.18 -4.36 -2.13
N HIS A 84 2.52 -3.65 -3.22
CA HIS A 84 2.67 -4.22 -4.56
C HIS A 84 3.58 -5.46 -4.59
N ALA A 85 4.73 -5.42 -3.89
CA ALA A 85 5.68 -6.54 -3.87
C ALA A 85 5.19 -7.78 -3.09
N ARG A 86 4.08 -7.66 -2.35
CA ARG A 86 3.56 -8.68 -1.43
C ARG A 86 2.09 -9.05 -1.68
N HIS A 87 1.45 -8.44 -2.69
CA HIS A 87 0.02 -8.59 -2.91
C HIS A 87 -0.42 -10.06 -3.07
N GLU A 88 0.35 -10.91 -3.77
CA GLU A 88 0.00 -12.32 -3.94
C GLU A 88 -0.04 -13.06 -2.58
N TYR A 89 0.98 -12.89 -1.74
CA TYR A 89 1.06 -13.49 -0.40
C TYR A 89 -0.05 -12.97 0.52
N ILE A 90 -0.30 -11.66 0.49
CA ILE A 90 -1.37 -11.03 1.26
C ILE A 90 -2.73 -11.61 0.83
N GLY A 91 -2.95 -11.74 -0.47
CA GLY A 91 -4.16 -12.35 -1.03
C GLY A 91 -4.36 -13.79 -0.60
N GLU A 92 -3.30 -14.59 -0.61
CA GLU A 92 -3.34 -15.98 -0.15
C GLU A 92 -3.73 -16.08 1.33
N ALA A 93 -3.08 -15.31 2.21
CA ALA A 93 -3.42 -15.30 3.64
C ALA A 93 -4.88 -14.88 3.88
N LEU A 94 -5.35 -13.85 3.16
CA LEU A 94 -6.74 -13.40 3.20
C LEU A 94 -7.72 -14.48 2.71
N HIS A 95 -7.35 -15.21 1.65
CA HIS A 95 -8.15 -16.30 1.13
C HIS A 95 -8.24 -17.48 2.12
N LEU A 96 -7.12 -17.87 2.72
CA LEU A 96 -7.06 -18.91 3.74
C LEU A 96 -7.91 -18.53 4.96
N HIS A 97 -7.84 -17.28 5.43
CA HIS A 97 -8.72 -16.77 6.48
C HIS A 97 -10.21 -16.91 6.09
N ALA A 98 -10.59 -16.44 4.90
CA ALA A 98 -11.97 -16.40 4.45
C ALA A 98 -12.58 -17.81 4.22
N VAL A 99 -11.79 -18.73 3.67
CA VAL A 99 -12.26 -20.07 3.27
C VAL A 99 -12.10 -21.09 4.38
N MET A 100 -10.97 -21.06 5.10
CA MET A 100 -10.63 -22.06 6.11
C MET A 100 -10.92 -21.58 7.54
N GLY A 101 -11.33 -20.32 7.74
CA GLY A 101 -11.58 -19.76 9.08
C GLY A 101 -10.32 -19.61 9.93
N MET A 102 -9.14 -19.58 9.31
CA MET A 102 -7.86 -19.40 10.00
C MET A 102 -7.79 -18.03 10.68
N ARG A 103 -7.01 -17.88 11.75
CA ARG A 103 -6.74 -16.57 12.34
C ARG A 103 -5.89 -15.76 11.35
N LEU A 104 -6.19 -14.47 11.19
CA LEU A 104 -5.42 -13.58 10.33
C LEU A 104 -4.71 -12.52 11.17
N ASP A 105 -3.40 -12.43 11.00
CA ASP A 105 -2.55 -11.39 11.59
C ASP A 105 -1.94 -10.57 10.44
N LEU A 106 -1.91 -9.24 10.57
CA LEU A 106 -1.43 -8.32 9.53
C LEU A 106 -0.36 -7.39 10.10
N THR A 107 0.69 -7.14 9.33
CA THR A 107 1.62 -6.03 9.60
C THR A 107 1.24 -4.86 8.70
N VAL A 108 0.92 -3.72 9.30
CA VAL A 108 0.42 -2.55 8.57
C VAL A 108 1.27 -1.31 8.82
N ASN A 109 1.33 -0.43 7.83
CA ASN A 109 1.77 0.94 8.01
C ASN A 109 0.53 1.84 7.92
N ARG A 110 -0.02 2.24 9.07
CA ARG A 110 -1.24 3.07 9.12
C ARG A 110 -1.07 4.43 8.46
N ALA A 111 0.13 5.00 8.53
CA ALA A 111 0.42 6.30 7.95
C ALA A 111 0.38 6.28 6.41
N GLU A 112 0.81 5.17 5.83
CA GLU A 112 0.82 4.97 4.38
C GLU A 112 -0.44 4.22 3.89
N GLU A 113 -1.34 3.87 4.81
CA GLU A 113 -2.53 3.05 4.53
C GLU A 113 -2.18 1.71 3.86
N LEU A 114 -1.04 1.10 4.23
CA LEU A 114 -0.53 -0.11 3.59
C LEU A 114 -0.62 -1.34 4.49
N VAL A 115 -0.97 -2.47 3.88
CA VAL A 115 -0.68 -3.81 4.41
C VAL A 115 0.68 -4.22 3.88
N LEU A 116 1.64 -4.39 4.78
CA LEU A 116 3.02 -4.74 4.46
C LEU A 116 3.20 -6.26 4.37
N ASP A 117 2.50 -7.00 5.24
CA ASP A 117 2.53 -8.46 5.29
C ASP A 117 1.24 -9.03 5.89
N ALA A 118 0.97 -10.31 5.65
CA ALA A 118 -0.18 -11.02 6.18
C ALA A 118 0.15 -12.48 6.48
N SER A 119 -0.33 -12.98 7.61
CA SER A 119 -0.13 -14.37 8.03
C SER A 119 -1.44 -15.01 8.45
N ALA A 120 -1.76 -16.17 7.86
CA ALA A 120 -2.86 -17.02 8.29
C ALA A 120 -2.34 -18.11 9.24
N VAL A 121 -2.88 -18.17 10.47
CA VAL A 121 -2.41 -19.07 11.54
C VAL A 121 -3.52 -20.06 11.89
N GLN A 122 -3.15 -21.34 12.05
CA GLN A 122 -4.07 -22.37 12.57
C GLN A 122 -4.37 -22.11 14.05
N GLN A 123 -5.64 -22.21 14.43
CA GLN A 123 -6.09 -22.08 15.82
C GLN A 123 -5.74 -23.32 16.65
#